data_AF-A0AAV4I256-F1
#
_entry.id   AF-A0AAV4I256-F1
#
_cell.length_a   1.000
_cell.length_b   1.000
_cell.length_c   1.000
_cell.angle_alpha   90.00
_cell.angle_beta   90.00
_cell.angle_gamma   90.00
#
_symmetry.space_group_name_H-M   'P 1'
#
loop_
_entity.id
_entity.type
_entity.pdbx_description
1 polymer ?
#
loop_
_entity_poly.entity_id
_entity_poly.type
_entity_poly.pdbx_seq_one_letter_code
_entity_poly.pdbx_strand_id
1 'polypeptide(L)'
;MAIKPTGDDPNLLCSQITEGILKAAADCIPRGCRKAYKPFWNTNIEQAVKTRQEARKQMEKNLTIENKILYNKTPALVKRKVKTAKKEKWTKTCENLDLRKDGAKAWSL
;
A
#
# COMPACT_ATOMS: atom_id res chain seq x y z
N MET A 1 -35.52 36.93 -31.38
CA MET A 1 -34.66 37.41 -30.27
C MET A 1 -34.12 36.21 -29.52
N ALA A 2 -32.83 35.90 -29.68
CA ALA A 2 -32.19 34.81 -28.95
C ALA A 2 -32.00 35.25 -27.49
N ILE A 3 -32.66 34.55 -26.56
CA ILE A 3 -32.52 34.78 -25.12
C ILE A 3 -31.10 34.32 -24.75
N LYS A 4 -30.22 35.26 -24.40
CA LYS A 4 -28.94 34.95 -23.78
C LYS A 4 -29.25 34.33 -22.41
N PRO A 5 -28.68 33.16 -22.06
CA PRO A 5 -28.88 32.59 -20.74
C PRO A 5 -28.30 33.57 -19.71
N THR A 6 -29.19 34.19 -18.95
CA THR A 6 -28.89 34.99 -17.77
C THR A 6 -28.21 34.08 -16.75
N GLY A 7 -27.24 34.61 -16.00
CA GLY A 7 -26.39 33.88 -15.05
C GLY A 7 -27.10 33.26 -13.84
N ASP A 8 -28.41 33.03 -13.92
CA ASP A 8 -29.29 32.54 -12.86
C ASP A 8 -29.97 31.21 -13.25
N ASP A 9 -29.43 30.46 -14.23
CA ASP A 9 -29.89 29.08 -14.47
C ASP A 9 -29.34 28.16 -13.38
N PRO A 10 -30.18 27.62 -12.48
CA PRO A 10 -29.71 26.75 -11.39
C PRO A 10 -28.98 25.51 -11.91
N ASN A 11 -29.31 25.04 -13.12
CA ASN A 11 -28.65 23.89 -13.73
C ASN A 11 -27.21 24.23 -14.15
N LEU A 12 -26.99 25.44 -14.66
CA LEU A 12 -25.66 25.92 -15.03
C LEU A 12 -24.75 26.05 -13.79
N LEU A 13 -25.27 26.61 -12.70
CA LEU A 13 -24.55 26.72 -11.44
C LEU A 13 -24.19 25.34 -10.87
N CYS A 14 -25.16 24.42 -10.84
CA CYS A 14 -24.91 23.04 -10.41
C CYS A 14 -23.81 22.38 -11.26
N SER A 15 -23.84 22.56 -12.58
CA SER A 15 -22.81 22.03 -13.49
C SER A 15 -21.42 22.57 -13.13
N GLN A 16 -21.29 23.89 -12.96
CA GLN A 16 -20.03 24.54 -12.60
C GLN A 16 -19.47 24.04 -11.27
N ILE A 17 -20.32 23.86 -10.26
CA ILE A 17 -19.92 23.31 -8.96
C ILE A 17 -19.46 21.87 -9.12
N THR A 18 -20.20 21.03 -9.85
CA THR A 18 -19.80 19.64 -10.08
C THR A 18 -18.49 19.52 -10.85
N GLU A 19 -18.27 20.35 -11.87
CA GLU A 19 -17.00 20.41 -12.59
C GLU A 19 -15.84 20.83 -11.68
N GLY A 20 -16.06 21.83 -10.82
CA GLY A 20 -15.09 22.26 -9.81
C GLY A 20 -14.71 21.13 -8.86
N ILE A 21 -15.69 20.38 -8.37
CA ILE A 21 -15.48 19.21 -7.50
C ILE A 21 -14.70 18.12 -8.24
N LEU A 22 -15.08 17.80 -9.48
CA LEU A 22 -14.42 16.77 -10.28
C LEU A 22 -12.96 17.14 -10.61
N LYS A 23 -12.69 18.42 -10.89
CA LYS A 23 -11.33 18.92 -11.13
C LYS A 23 -10.49 18.84 -9.86
N ALA A 24 -11.00 19.32 -8.73
CA ALA A 24 -10.32 19.20 -7.45
C ALA A 24 -10.05 17.74 -7.06
N ALA A 25 -11.02 16.85 -7.31
CA ALA A 25 -10.84 15.42 -7.09
C ALA A 25 -9.76 14.83 -8.00
N ALA A 26 -9.72 15.23 -9.28
CA ALA A 26 -8.71 14.76 -10.23
C ALA A 26 -7.28 15.20 -9.87
N ASP A 27 -7.12 16.41 -9.30
CA ASP A 27 -5.83 16.96 -8.89
C ASP A 27 -5.36 16.38 -7.55
N CYS A 28 -6.28 16.21 -6.59
CA CYS A 28 -5.96 15.72 -5.24
C CYS A 28 -5.86 14.20 -5.16
N ILE A 29 -6.60 13.46 -5.98
CA ILE A 29 -6.60 11.99 -5.97
C ILE A 29 -5.63 11.53 -7.06
N PRO A 30 -4.42 11.04 -6.71
CA PRO A 30 -3.48 10.55 -7.69
C PRO A 30 -4.11 9.43 -8.53
N ARG A 31 -4.12 9.62 -9.85
CA ARG A 31 -4.67 8.63 -10.78
C ARG A 31 -3.80 7.36 -10.77
N GLY A 32 -4.44 6.22 -10.53
CA GLY A 32 -3.83 4.89 -10.59
C GLY A 32 -3.39 4.33 -9.23
N CYS A 33 -3.38 2.99 -9.12
CA CYS A 33 -2.85 2.29 -7.96
C CYS A 33 -1.33 2.23 -8.07
N ARG A 34 -0.61 3.15 -7.41
CA ARG A 34 0.83 2.97 -7.19
C ARG A 34 1.00 1.79 -6.23
N LYS A 35 1.27 0.60 -6.77
CA LYS A 35 1.66 -0.54 -5.93
C LYS A 35 2.90 -0.10 -5.17
N ALA A 36 2.81 -0.07 -3.85
CA ALA A 36 3.97 0.11 -2.99
C ALA A 36 4.85 -1.14 -3.15
N TYR A 37 5.69 -1.13 -4.20
CA TYR A 37 6.54 -2.24 -4.55
C TYR A 37 7.52 -2.47 -3.40
N LYS A 38 7.43 -3.63 -2.79
CA LYS A 38 8.30 -4.05 -1.69
C LYS A 38 9.25 -5.10 -2.26
N PRO A 39 10.51 -4.75 -2.56
CA PRO A 39 11.46 -5.66 -3.22
C PRO A 39 11.84 -6.90 -2.39
N PHE A 40 11.56 -6.87 -1.09
CA PHE A 40 11.77 -7.98 -0.16
C PHE A 40 10.50 -8.82 0.08
N TRP A 41 9.36 -8.44 -0.50
CA TRP A 41 8.11 -9.16 -0.30
C TRP A 41 8.13 -10.49 -1.06
N ASN A 42 7.79 -11.56 -0.36
CA ASN A 42 7.78 -12.91 -0.91
C ASN A 42 6.56 -13.70 -0.40
N THR A 43 6.32 -14.86 -1.01
CA THR A 43 5.22 -15.77 -0.67
C THR A 43 5.25 -16.20 0.81
N ASN A 44 6.44 -16.34 1.41
CA ASN A 44 6.60 -16.71 2.82
C ASN A 44 6.07 -15.65 3.79
N ILE A 45 6.24 -14.36 3.47
CA ILE A 45 5.67 -13.25 4.24
C ILE A 45 4.17 -13.18 4.01
N GLU A 46 3.71 -13.35 2.77
CA GLU A 46 2.28 -13.35 2.45
C GLU A 46 1.53 -14.44 3.23
N GLN A 47 2.06 -15.66 3.24
CA GLN A 47 1.50 -16.75 4.02
C GLN A 47 1.50 -16.44 5.52
N ALA A 48 2.57 -15.83 6.04
CA ALA A 48 2.61 -15.43 7.45
C ALA A 48 1.55 -14.36 7.78
N VAL A 49 1.29 -13.42 6.86
CA VAL A 49 0.23 -12.43 7.05
C VAL A 49 -1.16 -13.06 7.00
N LYS A 50 -1.40 -14.03 6.10
CA LYS A 50 -2.64 -14.82 6.06
C LYS A 50 -2.86 -15.56 7.38
N THR A 51 -1.86 -16.27 7.89
CA THR A 51 -1.97 -16.97 9.19
C THR A 51 -2.24 -16.02 10.36
N ARG A 52 -1.69 -14.78 10.33
CA ARG A 52 -2.00 -13.76 11.34
C ARG A 52 -3.46 -13.31 11.26
N GLN A 53 -3.99 -13.12 10.05
CA GLN A 53 -5.39 -12.74 9.84
C GLN A 53 -6.33 -13.86 10.28
N GLU A 54 -6.00 -15.12 9.98
CA GLU A 54 -6.75 -16.28 10.45
C GLU A 54 -6.73 -16.39 11.98
N ALA A 55 -5.56 -16.28 12.61
CA ALA A 55 -5.45 -16.29 14.08
C ALA A 55 -6.26 -15.17 14.73
N ARG A 56 -6.32 -13.98 14.11
CA ARG A 56 -7.17 -12.87 14.55
C ARG A 56 -8.66 -13.25 14.49
N LYS A 57 -9.13 -13.75 13.33
CA LYS A 57 -10.53 -14.17 13.15
C LYS A 57 -10.92 -15.25 14.15
N GLN A 58 -10.02 -16.21 14.42
CA GLN A 58 -10.27 -17.28 15.38
C GLN A 58 -10.34 -16.76 16.82
N MET A 59 -9.46 -15.82 17.20
CA MET A 59 -9.52 -15.18 18.51
C MET A 59 -10.79 -14.34 18.69
N GLU A 60 -11.21 -13.60 17.66
CA GLU A 60 -12.46 -12.80 17.68
C GLU A 60 -13.70 -13.69 17.79
N LYS A 61 -13.70 -14.86 17.13
CA LYS A 61 -14.82 -15.82 17.18
C LYS A 61 -14.86 -16.60 18.51
N ASN A 62 -13.70 -17.07 18.98
CA ASN A 62 -13.57 -17.96 20.13
C ASN A 62 -12.43 -17.46 21.03
N LEU A 63 -12.78 -16.75 22.10
CA LEU A 63 -11.80 -16.14 23.00
C LEU A 63 -11.25 -17.16 24.02
N THR A 64 -10.40 -18.07 23.54
CA THR A 64 -9.64 -19.00 24.39
C THR A 64 -8.22 -18.49 24.64
N ILE A 65 -7.59 -18.97 25.72
CA ILE A 65 -6.20 -18.64 26.05
C ILE A 65 -5.26 -19.08 24.92
N GLU A 66 -5.49 -20.26 24.35
CA GLU A 66 -4.72 -20.81 23.22
C GLU A 66 -4.80 -19.90 21.98
N ASN A 67 -6.01 -19.45 21.62
CA ASN A 67 -6.21 -18.55 20.49
C ASN A 67 -5.54 -17.18 20.73
N LYS A 68 -5.59 -16.67 21.97
CA LYS A 68 -4.89 -15.45 22.36
C LYS A 68 -3.37 -15.61 22.26
N ILE A 69 -2.82 -16.73 22.71
CA ILE A 69 -1.38 -17.04 22.59
C ILE A 69 -0.98 -17.13 21.11
N LEU A 70 -1.77 -17.82 20.28
CA LEU A 70 -1.53 -17.95 18.85
C LEU A 70 -1.56 -16.59 18.15
N TYR A 71 -2.58 -15.78 18.43
CA TYR A 71 -2.68 -14.42 17.92
C TYR A 71 -1.51 -13.56 18.37
N ASN A 72 -1.00 -13.69 19.59
CA ASN A 72 0.18 -12.94 20.05
C ASN A 72 1.48 -13.40 19.38
N LYS A 73 1.62 -14.69 19.06
CA LYS A 73 2.80 -15.27 18.39
C LYS A 73 2.90 -14.86 16.92
N THR A 74 1.77 -14.83 16.20
CA THR A 74 1.76 -14.61 14.74
C THR A 74 2.33 -13.24 14.29
N PRO A 75 2.12 -12.09 14.97
CA PRO A 75 2.79 -10.84 14.68
C PRO A 75 4.31 -10.91 14.82
N ALA A 76 4.83 -11.61 15.84
CA ALA A 76 6.26 -11.77 16.04
C ALA A 76 6.90 -12.57 14.89
N LEU A 77 6.23 -13.62 14.42
CA LEU A 77 6.65 -14.41 13.26
C LEU A 77 6.67 -13.57 11.98
N VAL A 78 5.64 -12.76 11.74
CA VAL A 78 5.60 -11.84 10.59
C VAL A 78 6.76 -10.84 10.66
N LYS A 79 6.98 -10.21 11.82
CA LYS A 79 8.08 -9.26 12.03
C LYS A 79 9.44 -9.91 11.75
N ARG A 80 9.67 -11.12 12.26
CA ARG A 80 10.91 -11.88 12.03
C ARG A 80 11.11 -12.15 10.53
N LYS A 81 10.11 -12.71 9.85
CA LYS A 81 10.19 -13.02 8.41
C LYS A 81 10.45 -11.78 7.56
N VAL A 82 9.79 -10.67 7.85
CA VAL A 82 10.03 -9.39 7.15
C VAL A 82 11.46 -8.89 7.38
N LYS A 83 11.97 -8.95 8.62
CA LYS A 83 13.34 -8.53 8.94
C LYS A 83 14.36 -9.39 8.21
N THR A 84 14.16 -10.71 8.19
CA THR A 84 15.02 -11.65 7.48
C THR A 84 15.01 -11.38 5.98
N ALA A 85 13.84 -11.24 5.35
CA ALA A 85 13.75 -11.01 3.91
C ALA A 85 14.36 -9.65 3.48
N LYS A 86 14.23 -8.61 4.31
CA LYS A 86 14.93 -7.33 4.09
C LYS A 86 16.44 -7.53 4.08
N LYS A 87 16.97 -8.25 5.08
CA LYS A 87 18.40 -8.55 5.18
C LYS A 87 18.89 -9.34 3.96
N GLU A 88 18.19 -10.43 3.61
CA GLU A 88 18.52 -11.25 2.45
C GLU A 88 18.49 -10.45 1.15
N LYS A 89 17.48 -9.60 0.95
CA LYS A 89 17.39 -8.76 -0.23
C LYS A 89 18.56 -7.78 -0.30
N TRP A 90 18.92 -7.15 0.82
CA TRP A 90 20.06 -6.25 0.88
C TRP A 90 21.38 -6.96 0.60
N THR A 91 21.61 -8.11 1.24
CA THR A 91 22.80 -8.93 1.00
C THR A 91 22.93 -9.30 -0.49
N LYS A 92 21.84 -9.77 -1.11
CA LYS A 92 21.82 -10.06 -2.56
C LYS A 92 22.07 -8.83 -3.41
N THR A 93 21.55 -7.66 -3.03
CA THR A 93 21.84 -6.42 -3.74
C THR A 93 23.33 -6.10 -3.69
N CYS A 94 23.96 -6.20 -2.52
CA CYS A 94 25.40 -5.97 -2.37
C CYS A 94 26.25 -7.01 -3.11
N GLU A 95 25.88 -8.29 -3.07
CA GLU A 95 26.59 -9.37 -3.79
C GLU A 95 26.64 -9.14 -5.31
N ASN A 96 25.58 -8.55 -5.87
CA ASN A 96 25.46 -8.29 -7.30
C ASN A 96 25.98 -6.91 -7.73
N LEU A 97 26.52 -6.11 -6.81
CA LEU A 97 26.97 -4.74 -7.08
C LEU A 97 28.47 -4.71 -7.34
N ASP A 98 28.88 -4.41 -8.57
CA ASP A 98 30.29 -4.18 -8.90
C ASP A 98 30.56 -2.67 -8.91
N LEU A 99 31.22 -2.14 -7.88
CA LEU A 99 31.48 -0.70 -7.74
C LEU A 99 32.29 -0.09 -8.91
N ARG A 100 33.02 -0.91 -9.69
CA ARG A 100 33.76 -0.43 -10.87
C ARG A 100 32.85 -0.12 -12.05
N LYS A 101 31.70 -0.80 -12.16
CA LYS A 101 30.75 -0.66 -13.27
C LYS A 101 29.44 -0.01 -12.85
N ASP A 102 29.03 -0.24 -11.61
CA ASP A 102 27.74 0.13 -11.04
C ASP A 102 27.84 1.32 -10.06
N GLY A 103 28.89 2.15 -10.11
CA GLY A 103 29.09 3.26 -9.17
C GLY A 103 27.90 4.23 -9.10
N ALA A 104 27.29 4.57 -10.24
CA ALA A 104 26.08 5.41 -10.28
C ALA A 104 24.85 4.72 -9.67
N LYS A 105 24.71 3.41 -9.90
CA LYS A 105 23.61 2.60 -9.36
C LYS A 105 23.74 2.44 -7.85
N ALA A 106 24.97 2.31 -7.34
CA ALA A 106 25.27 2.26 -5.91
C ALA A 106 24.82 3.53 -5.18
N TRP A 107 24.93 4.69 -5.83
CA TRP A 107 24.53 5.99 -5.27
C TRP A 107 23.01 6.18 -5.17
N SER A 108 22.24 5.44 -5.98
CA SER A 108 20.77 5.52 -6.03
C SER A 108 20.02 4.40 -5.30
N LEU A 109 20.74 3.55 -4.55
CA LEU A 109 20.19 2.36 -3.86
C LEU A 109 19.39 2.69 -2.59
#